data_AF-A0A645HFN8-F1
#
_entry.id   AF-A0A645HFN8-F1
#
_cell.length_a   1.000
_cell.length_b   1.000
_cell.length_c   1.000
_cell.angle_alpha   90.00
_cell.angle_beta   90.00
_cell.angle_gamma   90.00
#
_symmetry.space_group_name_H-M   'P 1'
#
loop_
_entity.id
_entity.type
_entity.pdbx_description
1 polymer ?
#
loop_
_entity_poly.entity_id
_entity_poly.type
_entity_poly.pdbx_seq_one_letter_code
_entity_poly.pdbx_strand_id
1 'polypeptide(L)'
;MFAQFRSDKEETRAKEIEYLDSVINSGEADQEVLNEAMSQKVALTSFMEQETNIEGLLKSAGYQDAVVTVSADSVNVVVAEAALSDDQAVQILEIVKDETGQSAQNIKIIPQG
;
A
#
# COMPACT_ATOMS: atom_id res chain seq x y z
N MET A 1 8.39 3.37 -16.14
CA MET A 1 8.74 2.58 -14.94
C MET A 1 7.72 2.81 -13.83
N PHE A 2 7.39 4.06 -13.48
CA PHE A 2 6.32 4.39 -12.54
C PHE A 2 4.95 3.76 -12.88
N ALA A 3 4.48 3.89 -14.13
CA ALA A 3 3.22 3.28 -14.56
C ALA A 3 3.22 1.75 -14.44
N GLN A 4 4.37 1.10 -14.68
CA GLN A 4 4.51 -0.34 -14.48
C GLN A 4 4.35 -0.69 -13.00
N PHE A 5 4.96 0.07 -12.09
CA PHE A 5 4.82 -0.17 -10.65
C PHE A 5 3.34 -0.05 -10.19
N ARG A 6 2.58 0.90 -10.75
CA ARG A 6 1.13 0.98 -10.50
C ARG A 6 0.40 -0.28 -10.99
N SER A 7 0.67 -0.71 -12.23
CA SER A 7 0.07 -1.93 -12.78
C SER A 7 0.44 -3.18 -11.98
N ASP A 8 1.71 -3.30 -11.57
CA ASP A 8 2.19 -4.42 -10.75
C ASP A 8 1.47 -4.45 -9.40
N LYS A 9 1.32 -3.29 -8.74
CA LYS A 9 0.53 -3.16 -7.50
C LYS A 9 -0.90 -3.65 -7.71
N GLU A 10 -1.58 -3.16 -8.75
CA GLU A 10 -2.98 -3.54 -9.05
C GLU A 10 -3.11 -5.04 -9.33
N GLU A 11 -2.17 -5.62 -10.09
CA GLU A 11 -2.12 -7.06 -10.37
C GLU A 11 -1.86 -7.88 -9.09
N THR A 12 -0.94 -7.44 -8.23
CA THR A 12 -0.68 -8.08 -6.94
C THR A 12 -1.92 -8.06 -6.05
N ARG A 13 -2.58 -6.90 -5.90
CA ARG A 13 -3.82 -6.79 -5.09
C ARG A 13 -4.92 -7.69 -5.62
N ALA A 14 -5.09 -7.77 -6.94
CA ALA A 14 -6.06 -8.67 -7.55
C ALA A 14 -5.77 -10.15 -7.24
N LYS A 15 -4.51 -10.58 -7.37
CA LYS A 15 -4.08 -11.96 -7.07
C LYS A 15 -4.22 -12.31 -5.59
N GLU A 16 -3.89 -11.40 -4.69
CA GLU A 16 -4.04 -11.59 -3.24
C GLU A 16 -5.51 -11.78 -2.87
N ILE A 17 -6.40 -10.94 -3.40
CA ILE A 17 -7.85 -11.07 -3.19
C ILE A 17 -8.36 -12.39 -3.76
N GLU A 18 -8.00 -12.72 -5.00
CA GLU A 18 -8.42 -13.97 -5.66
C GLU A 18 -7.98 -15.20 -4.87
N TYR A 19 -6.74 -15.20 -4.38
CA TYR A 19 -6.21 -16.29 -3.53
C TYR A 19 -7.02 -16.43 -2.24
N LEU A 20 -7.23 -15.34 -1.50
CA LEU A 20 -8.00 -15.37 -0.26
C LEU A 20 -9.45 -15.81 -0.51
N ASP A 21 -10.07 -15.35 -1.58
CA ASP A 21 -11.42 -15.78 -1.98
C ASP A 21 -11.46 -17.26 -2.37
N SER A 22 -10.42 -17.78 -3.02
CA SER A 22 -10.35 -19.21 -3.34
C SER A 22 -10.32 -20.07 -2.09
N VAL A 23 -9.56 -19.65 -1.05
CA VAL A 23 -9.49 -20.35 0.23
C VAL A 23 -10.85 -20.30 0.93
N ILE A 24 -11.43 -19.10 1.03
CA ILE A 24 -12.73 -18.86 1.70
C ILE A 24 -13.86 -19.66 1.02
N ASN A 25 -13.85 -19.74 -0.30
CA ASN A 25 -14.93 -20.38 -1.07
C ASN A 25 -14.67 -21.85 -1.41
N SER A 26 -13.49 -22.39 -1.12
CA SER A 26 -13.14 -23.79 -1.43
C SER A 26 -14.04 -24.81 -0.74
N GLY A 27 -14.56 -24.49 0.45
CA GLY A 27 -15.33 -25.42 1.30
C GLY A 27 -14.52 -26.61 1.84
N GLU A 28 -13.21 -26.65 1.56
CA GLU A 28 -12.29 -27.74 1.94
C GLU A 28 -11.39 -27.36 3.12
N ALA A 29 -11.26 -26.06 3.41
CA ALA A 29 -10.47 -25.54 4.53
C ALA A 29 -11.17 -25.75 5.87
N ASP A 30 -10.39 -26.00 6.92
CA ASP A 30 -10.91 -26.01 8.29
C ASP A 30 -11.25 -24.60 8.78
N GLN A 31 -11.94 -24.53 9.93
CA GLN A 31 -12.43 -23.27 10.47
C GLN A 31 -11.32 -22.29 10.85
N GLU A 32 -10.14 -22.78 11.24
CA GLU A 32 -9.00 -21.93 11.62
C GLU A 32 -8.43 -21.25 10.37
N VAL A 33 -8.19 -22.02 9.33
CA VAL A 33 -7.72 -21.52 8.03
C VAL A 33 -8.72 -20.53 7.41
N LEU A 34 -10.03 -20.82 7.49
CA LEU A 34 -11.08 -19.91 7.02
C LEU A 34 -11.06 -18.58 7.77
N ASN A 35 -10.96 -18.62 9.10
CA ASN A 35 -10.93 -17.42 9.93
C ASN A 35 -9.68 -16.58 9.64
N GLU A 36 -8.53 -17.23 9.45
CA GLU A 36 -7.28 -16.55 9.11
C GLU A 36 -7.40 -15.87 7.74
N ALA A 37 -7.89 -16.57 6.71
CA ALA A 37 -8.07 -16.01 5.37
C ALA A 37 -9.03 -14.80 5.37
N MET A 38 -10.14 -14.87 6.12
CA MET A 38 -11.05 -13.74 6.29
C MET A 38 -10.36 -12.55 6.98
N SER A 39 -9.58 -12.81 8.04
CA SER A 39 -8.83 -11.77 8.75
C SER A 39 -7.79 -11.11 7.84
N GLN A 40 -7.05 -11.91 7.05
CA GLN A 40 -6.10 -11.39 6.07
C GLN A 40 -6.78 -10.54 5.00
N LYS A 41 -7.96 -10.95 4.51
CA LYS A 41 -8.73 -10.17 3.51
C LYS A 41 -9.22 -8.83 4.06
N VAL A 42 -9.65 -8.79 5.31
CA VAL A 42 -10.03 -7.54 6.00
C VAL A 42 -8.81 -6.62 6.14
N ALA A 43 -7.68 -7.15 6.60
CA ALA A 43 -6.44 -6.38 6.73
C ALA A 43 -5.97 -5.83 5.38
N LEU A 44 -5.98 -6.67 4.33
CA LEU A 44 -5.64 -6.28 2.95
C LEU A 44 -6.50 -5.11 2.46
N THR A 45 -7.81 -5.17 2.69
CA THR A 45 -8.74 -4.10 2.31
C THR A 45 -8.44 -2.80 3.05
N SER A 46 -8.11 -2.88 4.34
CA SER A 46 -7.71 -1.70 5.13
C SER A 46 -6.40 -1.09 4.62
N PHE A 47 -5.42 -1.91 4.23
CA PHE A 47 -4.18 -1.42 3.62
C PHE A 47 -4.45 -0.72 2.29
N MET A 48 -5.32 -1.28 1.44
CA MET A 48 -5.70 -0.64 0.16
C MET A 48 -6.39 0.71 0.34
N GLU A 49 -7.21 0.85 1.38
CA GLU A 49 -7.81 2.13 1.75
C GLU A 49 -6.75 3.16 2.19
N GLN A 50 -5.82 2.76 3.06
CA GLN A 50 -4.69 3.61 3.47
C GLN A 50 -3.84 4.05 2.28
N GLU A 51 -3.51 3.13 1.36
CA GLU A 51 -2.79 3.46 0.13
C GLU A 51 -3.51 4.53 -0.68
N THR A 52 -4.82 4.38 -0.86
CA THR A 52 -5.64 5.31 -1.64
C THR A 52 -5.67 6.69 -0.98
N ASN A 53 -5.82 6.73 0.34
CA ASN A 53 -5.83 7.98 1.11
C ASN A 53 -4.48 8.70 1.02
N ILE A 54 -3.37 7.99 1.22
CA ILE A 54 -2.03 8.57 1.13
C ILE A 54 -1.76 9.09 -0.28
N GLU A 55 -2.07 8.31 -1.33
CA GLU A 55 -1.93 8.77 -2.72
C GLU A 55 -2.75 10.05 -2.99
N GLY A 56 -3.95 10.16 -2.43
CA GLY A 56 -4.80 11.34 -2.53
C GLY A 56 -4.27 12.55 -1.76
N LEU A 57 -3.72 12.35 -0.56
CA LEU A 57 -3.11 13.40 0.26
C LEU A 57 -1.84 13.94 -0.39
N LEU A 58 -0.99 13.08 -0.94
CA LEU A 58 0.20 13.49 -1.68
C LEU A 58 -0.18 14.32 -2.91
N LYS A 59 -1.18 13.90 -3.69
CA LYS A 59 -1.69 14.73 -4.81
C LYS A 59 -2.17 16.10 -4.35
N SER A 60 -2.90 16.13 -3.23
CA SER A 60 -3.42 17.38 -2.64
C SER A 60 -2.30 18.29 -2.12
N ALA A 61 -1.17 17.72 -1.70
CA ALA A 61 0.02 18.45 -1.28
C ALA A 61 0.87 19.01 -2.44
N GLY A 62 0.53 18.66 -3.70
CA GLY A 62 1.17 19.20 -4.89
C GLY A 62 2.11 18.24 -5.63
N TYR A 63 2.25 17.00 -5.16
CA TYR A 63 3.00 15.97 -5.88
C TYR A 63 2.21 15.52 -7.13
N GLN A 64 2.90 15.34 -8.26
CA GLN A 64 2.23 15.03 -9.53
C GLN A 64 1.45 13.71 -9.47
N ASP A 65 2.10 12.65 -8.99
CA ASP A 65 1.47 11.35 -8.74
C ASP A 65 2.30 10.55 -7.72
N ALA A 66 1.67 9.59 -7.06
CA ALA A 66 2.32 8.65 -6.18
C ALA A 66 1.65 7.28 -6.28
N VAL A 67 2.43 6.23 -6.02
CA VAL A 67 1.93 4.87 -5.81
C VAL A 67 2.43 4.41 -4.46
N VAL A 68 1.51 3.98 -3.60
CA VAL A 68 1.81 3.54 -2.23
C VAL A 68 1.49 2.07 -2.09
N THR A 69 2.36 1.30 -1.45
CA THR A 69 2.03 -0.05 -0.98
C THR A 69 2.15 -0.14 0.54
N VAL A 70 1.13 -0.69 1.19
CA VAL A 70 1.09 -0.88 2.64
C VAL A 70 0.98 -2.37 2.98
N SER A 71 1.80 -2.83 3.91
CA SER A 71 1.72 -4.12 4.58
C SER A 71 1.78 -3.92 6.10
N ALA A 72 1.74 -5.03 6.86
CA ALA A 72 1.77 -4.99 8.31
C ALA A 72 3.06 -4.37 8.88
N ASP A 73 4.17 -4.45 8.16
CA ASP A 73 5.52 -4.12 8.62
C ASP A 73 6.30 -3.20 7.67
N SER A 74 5.69 -2.79 6.55
CA SER A 74 6.36 -1.98 5.53
C SER A 74 5.38 -1.08 4.80
N VAL A 75 5.85 0.12 4.47
CA VAL A 75 5.18 1.05 3.55
C VAL A 75 6.18 1.50 2.50
N ASN A 76 5.87 1.32 1.22
CA ASN A 76 6.65 1.87 0.13
C ASN A 76 5.87 3.00 -0.54
N VAL A 77 6.51 4.14 -0.70
CA VAL A 77 5.96 5.31 -1.40
C VAL A 77 6.84 5.62 -2.58
N VAL A 78 6.30 5.38 -3.78
CA VAL A 78 6.95 5.75 -5.03
C VAL A 78 6.33 7.05 -5.52
N VAL A 79 7.12 8.10 -5.65
CA VAL A 79 6.65 9.44 -6.06
C VAL A 79 7.11 9.72 -7.49
N ALA A 80 6.21 10.23 -8.32
CA ALA A 80 6.48 10.59 -9.72
C ALA A 80 7.31 11.88 -9.84
N GLU A 81 8.46 11.92 -9.17
CA GLU A 81 9.44 12.99 -9.22
C GLU A 81 10.84 12.41 -9.45
N ALA A 82 11.66 13.11 -10.23
CA ALA A 82 13.03 12.66 -10.52
C ALA A 82 13.94 12.69 -9.28
N ALA A 83 13.65 13.60 -8.34
CA ALA A 83 14.35 13.75 -7.08
C ALA A 83 13.42 14.40 -6.06
N LEU A 84 13.68 14.19 -4.77
CA LEU A 84 13.00 14.85 -3.66
C LEU A 84 14.01 15.64 -2.85
N SER A 85 13.62 16.82 -2.37
CA SER A 85 14.37 17.53 -1.32
C SER A 85 14.17 16.85 0.04
N ASP A 86 15.04 17.17 1.00
CA ASP A 86 14.90 16.70 2.39
C ASP A 86 13.54 17.12 2.98
N ASP A 87 13.10 18.37 2.72
CA ASP A 87 11.80 18.87 3.19
C ASP A 87 10.63 18.10 2.56
N GLN A 88 10.70 17.78 1.26
CA GLN A 88 9.67 16.96 0.60
C GLN A 88 9.65 15.54 1.19
N ALA A 89 10.82 14.95 1.44
CA ALA A 89 10.90 13.61 2.03
C ALA A 89 10.33 13.58 3.46
N VAL A 90 10.59 14.61 4.26
CA VAL A 90 10.00 14.77 5.60
C VAL A 90 8.49 14.90 5.52
N GLN A 91 7.96 15.74 4.62
CA GLN A 91 6.52 15.91 4.44
C GLN A 91 5.81 14.61 4.05
N ILE A 92 6.37 13.86 3.09
CA ILE A 92 5.83 12.55 2.69
C ILE A 92 5.86 11.60 3.88
N LEU A 93 6.97 11.56 4.62
CA LEU A 93 7.11 10.69 5.78
C LEU A 93 6.06 10.97 6.86
N GLU A 94 5.78 12.25 7.15
CA GLU A 94 4.76 12.65 8.12
C GLU A 94 3.37 12.19 7.70
N ILE A 95 2.96 12.47 6.46
CA ILE A 95 1.67 12.03 5.93
C ILE A 95 1.51 10.50 6.06
N VAL A 96 2.53 9.74 5.66
CA VAL A 96 2.47 8.28 5.69
C VAL A 96 2.38 7.76 7.13
N LYS A 97 3.16 8.33 8.05
CA LYS A 97 3.10 7.95 9.47
C LYS A 97 1.72 8.22 10.07
N ASP A 98 1.14 9.36 9.76
CA ASP A 98 -0.15 9.76 10.31
C ASP A 98 -1.30 8.87 9.80
N GLU A 99 -1.27 8.50 8.52
CA GLU A 99 -2.30 7.64 7.91
C GLU A 99 -2.15 6.14 8.26
N THR A 100 -0.92 5.67 8.46
CA THR A 100 -0.65 4.24 8.68
C THR A 100 -0.37 3.86 10.13
N GLY A 101 0.01 4.81 10.96
CA GLY A 101 0.56 4.55 12.30
C GLY A 101 1.93 3.86 12.30
N GLN A 102 2.54 3.64 11.12
CA GLN A 102 3.82 2.97 11.00
C GLN A 102 4.97 3.85 11.47
N SER A 103 6.00 3.21 12.01
CA SER A 103 7.23 3.89 12.38
C SER A 103 8.07 4.24 11.14
N ALA A 104 8.89 5.30 11.24
CA ALA A 104 9.68 5.78 10.09
C ALA A 104 10.63 4.71 9.52
N GLN A 105 11.12 3.79 10.33
CA GLN A 105 11.97 2.67 9.90
C GLN A 105 11.27 1.69 8.94
N ASN A 106 9.93 1.65 8.96
CA ASN A 106 9.13 0.80 8.08
C ASN A 106 8.73 1.52 6.79
N ILE A 107 9.04 2.81 6.65
CA ILE A 107 8.59 3.65 5.54
C ILE A 107 9.77 3.91 4.61
N LYS A 108 9.60 3.55 3.33
CA LYS A 108 10.58 3.78 2.28
C LYS A 108 10.00 4.71 1.22
N ILE A 109 10.66 5.83 1.01
CA ILE A 109 10.26 6.85 0.01
C ILE A 109 11.24 6.78 -1.16
N ILE A 110 10.71 6.69 -2.38
CA ILE A 110 11.49 6.45 -3.60
C ILE A 110 11.04 7.45 -4.69
N PRO A 111 11.88 8.41 -5.09
CA PRO A 111 11.63 9.19 -6.30
C PRO A 111 11.76 8.31 -7.55
N GLN A 112 10.84 8.47 -8.51
CA GLN A 112 10.87 7.85 -9.84
C GLN A 112 10.39 8.86 -10.89
N GLY A 113 11.30 9.28 -11.77
CA GLY A 113 11.00 10.12 -12.94
C GLY A 113 10.54 9.36 -14.18
#